data_AF-A0A832J553-F1
#
_entry.id   AF-A0A832J553-F1
#
_cell.length_a   1.000
_cell.length_b   1.000
_cell.length_c   1.000
_cell.angle_alpha   90.00
_cell.angle_beta   90.00
_cell.angle_gamma   90.00
#
_symmetry.space_group_name_H-M   'P 1'
#
loop_
_entity.id
_entity.type
_entity.pdbx_description
1 polymer ?
#
loop_
_entity_poly.entity_id
_entity_poly.type
_entity_poly.pdbx_seq_one_letter_code
_entity_poly.pdbx_strand_id
1 'polypeptide(L)' 'MLSYIFRLAVDFERKHSYWPNMLYLNTEHFHHWHQEFKNPDDFDEISRRLNMDIVISVDALHPHVAWLPNRNQAIAS' A
#
# COMPACT_ATOMS: atom_id res chain seq x y z
N MET A 1 -7.85 -8.90 0.46
CA MET A 1 -7.07 -7.80 -0.15
C MET A 1 -5.66 -7.77 0.38
N LEU A 2 -5.47 -7.90 1.70
CA LEU A 2 -4.13 -7.90 2.32
C LEU A 2 -3.16 -8.93 1.68
N SER A 3 -3.62 -10.16 1.41
CA SER A 3 -2.81 -11.19 0.74
C SER A 3 -2.41 -10.83 -0.70
N TYR A 4 -3.18 -9.96 -1.38
CA TYR A 4 -2.83 -9.43 -2.70
C TYR A 4 -1.75 -8.34 -2.59
N ILE A 5 -1.90 -7.41 -1.65
CA ILE A 5 -0.89 -6.37 -1.37
C ILE A 5 0.46 -6.99 -1.01
N PHE A 6 0.47 -8.01 -0.15
CA PHE A 6 1.71 -8.72 0.19
C PHE A 6 2.35 -9.39 -1.03
N ARG A 7 1.56 -9.98 -1.93
CA ARG A 7 2.10 -10.56 -3.17
C ARG A 7 2.74 -9.51 -4.05
N LEU A 8 2.11 -8.35 -4.23
CA LEU A 8 2.68 -7.23 -4.98
C LEU A 8 4.03 -6.78 -4.39
N ALA A 9 4.12 -6.70 -3.05
CA ALA A 9 5.35 -6.30 -2.39
C ALA A 9 6.48 -7.32 -2.55
N VAL A 10 6.17 -8.61 -2.41
CA VAL A 10 7.13 -9.71 -2.61
C VAL A 10 7.61 -9.77 -4.06
N ASP A 11 6.71 -9.62 -5.03
CA ASP A 11 7.07 -9.64 -6.45
C ASP A 11 7.92 -8.42 -6.82
N PHE A 12 7.64 -7.25 -6.23
CA PHE A 12 8.47 -6.07 -6.36
C PHE A 12 9.87 -6.31 -5.78
N GLU A 13 9.97 -6.82 -4.56
CA GLU A 13 11.25 -7.11 -3.90
C GLU A 13 12.09 -8.09 -4.72
N ARG A 14 11.47 -9.17 -5.22
CA ARG A 14 12.16 -10.14 -6.10
C ARG A 14 12.74 -9.50 -7.35
N LYS A 15 12.05 -8.51 -7.92
CA LYS A 15 12.47 -7.81 -9.14
C LYS A 15 13.53 -6.74 -8.88
N HIS A 16 13.47 -6.07 -7.74
CA HIS A 16 14.24 -4.86 -7.47
C HIS A 16 15.31 -5.02 -6.37
N SER A 17 15.30 -6.13 -5.63
CA SER A 17 16.18 -6.41 -4.48
C SER A 17 16.01 -5.46 -3.28
N TYR A 18 14.87 -4.76 -3.19
CA TYR A 18 14.50 -3.94 -2.05
C TYR A 18 12.97 -3.88 -1.90
N TRP A 19 12.50 -3.66 -0.66
CA TRP A 19 11.09 -3.55 -0.33
C TRP A 19 10.48 -2.25 -0.91
N PRO A 20 9.26 -2.29 -1.48
CA PRO A 20 8.58 -1.07 -1.90
C PRO A 20 8.25 -0.18 -0.70
N ASN A 21 8.11 1.13 -0.95
CA ASN A 21 7.87 2.10 0.11
C ASN A 21 6.57 2.90 -0.09
N MET A 22 5.85 2.67 -1.19
CA MET A 22 4.52 3.23 -1.47
C MET A 22 3.54 2.13 -1.87
N LEU A 23 2.29 2.26 -1.45
CA LEU A 23 1.15 1.46 -1.88
C LEU A 23 0.07 2.40 -2.44
N TYR A 24 -0.22 2.27 -3.73
CA TYR A 24 -1.25 3.05 -4.40
C TYR A 24 -2.55 2.27 -4.46
N LEU A 25 -3.62 2.90 -3.97
CA LEU A 25 -4.98 2.39 -3.98
C LEU A 25 -5.90 3.49 -4.53
N ASN A 26 -7.07 3.10 -5.04
CA ASN A 26 -8.17 4.04 -5.20
C ASN A 26 -9.06 3.98 -3.93
N THR A 27 -10.07 4.85 -3.87
CA THR A 27 -10.97 4.94 -2.71
C THR A 27 -11.72 3.64 -2.44
N GLU A 28 -12.19 2.95 -3.48
CA GLU A 28 -12.91 1.68 -3.34
C GLU A 28 -12.00 0.58 -2.79
N HIS A 29 -10.79 0.46 -3.33
CA HIS A 29 -9.75 -0.45 -2.86
C HIS A 29 -9.42 -0.21 -1.39
N PHE A 30 -9.28 1.06 -0.98
CA PHE A 30 -9.02 1.41 0.41
C PHE A 30 -10.19 1.03 1.33
N HIS A 31 -11.43 1.33 0.93
CA HIS A 31 -12.62 0.94 1.69
C HIS A 31 -12.74 -0.57 1.84
N HIS A 32 -12.55 -1.32 0.74
CA HIS A 32 -12.57 -2.78 0.79
C HIS A 32 -11.49 -3.33 1.71
N TRP A 33 -10.27 -2.79 1.62
CA TRP A 33 -9.19 -3.21 2.49
C TRP A 33 -9.48 -2.90 3.96
N HIS A 34 -9.96 -1.69 4.28
CA HIS A 34 -10.32 -1.29 5.63
C HIS A 34 -11.45 -2.16 6.22
N GLN A 35 -12.43 -2.55 5.41
CA GLN A 35 -13.54 -3.43 5.82
C GLN A 35 -13.12 -4.88 6.13
N GLU A 36 -11.94 -5.33 5.69
CA GLU A 36 -11.43 -6.66 6.04
C GLU A 36 -11.03 -6.77 7.52
N PHE A 37 -10.87 -5.64 8.20
CA PHE A 37 -10.47 -5.57 9.60
C PHE A 37 -11.70 -5.40 10.49
N LYS A 38 -11.85 -6.29 11.47
CA LYS A 38 -12.93 -6.18 12.47
C LYS A 38 -12.63 -5.12 13.52
N ASN A 39 -11.36 -4.92 13.84
CA ASN A 39 -10.88 -3.90 14.76
C ASN A 39 -10.03 -2.87 13.98
N PRO A 40 -10.33 -1.56 14.07
CA PRO A 40 -9.49 -0.50 13.52
C PRO A 40 -8.01 -0.59 13.95
N ASP A 41 -7.73 -1.05 15.17
CA ASP A 41 -6.35 -1.18 15.65
C ASP A 41 -5.54 -2.20 14.82
N ASP A 42 -6.20 -3.25 14.30
CA ASP A 42 -5.57 -4.27 13.46
C ASP A 42 -5.13 -3.65 12.12
N PHE A 43 -5.94 -2.74 11.58
CA PHE A 43 -5.63 -2.01 10.36
C PHE A 43 -4.41 -1.10 10.56
N ASP A 44 -4.38 -0.34 11.65
CA ASP A 44 -3.26 0.56 11.97
C ASP A 44 -1.97 -0.19 12.26
N GLU A 45 -2.05 -1.34 12.93
CA GLU A 45 -0.89 -2.20 13.15
C GLU A 45 -0.35 -2.79 11.85
N ILE A 46 -1.23 -3.33 11.01
CA ILE A 46 -0.81 -3.93 9.74
C ILE A 46 -0.28 -2.88 8.77
N SER A 47 -0.90 -1.71 8.69
CA SER A 47 -0.40 -0.58 7.89
C SER A 47 0.99 -0.14 8.33
N ARG A 48 1.26 -0.08 9.64
CA ARG A 48 2.62 0.19 10.16
C ARG A 48 3.60 -0.93 9.83
N ARG A 49 3.20 -2.19 9.95
CA ARG A 49 4.07 -3.35 9.64
C ARG A 49 4.41 -3.48 8.16
N LEU A 50 3.53 -3.04 7.26
CA LEU A 50 3.79 -3.01 5.82
C LEU A 50 4.94 -2.08 5.43
N ASN A 51 5.27 -1.10 6.30
CA ASN A 51 6.32 -0.11 6.07
C ASN A 51 6.18 0.61 4.72
N MET A 52 4.94 0.82 4.26
CA MET A 52 4.58 1.48 3.01
C MET A 52 3.65 2.65 3.32
N ASP A 53 3.82 3.76 2.61
CA ASP A 53 2.87 4.86 2.66
C ASP A 53 1.71 4.57 1.72
N ILE A 54 0.48 4.74 2.23
CA ILE A 54 -0.73 4.51 1.47
C ILE A 54 -1.10 5.79 0.73
N VAL A 55 -1.13 5.74 -0.60
CA VAL A 55 -1.55 6.85 -1.46
C VAL A 55 -2.89 6.53 -2.08
N ILE A 56 -3.86 7.39 -1.84
CA ILE A 56 -5.18 7.28 -2.48
C ILE A 56 -5.17 8.13 -3.75
N SER A 57 -5.29 7.48 -4.90
CA SER A 57 -5.31 8.14 -6.21
C SER A 57 -6.44 7.59 -7.07
N VAL A 58 -7.12 8.49 -7.77
CA VAL A 58 -8.16 8.12 -8.76
C VAL A 58 -7.59 7.41 -9.98
N ASP A 59 -6.29 7.61 -10.27
CA ASP A 59 -5.60 6.98 -11.40
C ASP A 59 -5.13 5.56 -11.09
N ALA A 60 -5.23 5.12 -9.83
CA ALA A 60 -4.87 3.77 -9.39
C ALA A 60 -5.98 2.76 -9.75
N LEU A 61 -6.09 2.45 -11.05
CA LEU A 61 -7.04 1.47 -11.59
C LEU A 61 -6.90 0.08 -10.94
N HIS A 62 -5.68 -0.27 -10.51
CA HIS A 62 -5.38 -1.47 -9.75
C HIS A 62 -4.43 -1.15 -8.59
N PRO A 63 -4.50 -1.89 -7.46
CA PRO A 63 -3.50 -1.76 -6.41
C PRO A 63 -2.11 -2.06 -6.97
N HIS A 64 -1.15 -1.17 -6.68
CA HIS A 64 0.22 -1.36 -7.10
C HIS A 64 1.19 -0.76 -6.08
N VAL A 65 2.43 -1.23 -6.12
CA VAL A 65 3.49 -0.78 -5.22
C VAL A 65 4.59 -0.08 -6.00
N ALA A 66 5.26 0.87 -5.34
CA ALA A 66 6.37 1.60 -5.94
C ALA A 66 7.44 1.90 -4.89
N TRP A 67 8.57 2.42 -5.38
CA TRP A 67 9.61 2.99 -4.54
C TRP A 67 9.88 4.43 -4.95
N LEU A 68 9.77 5.34 -3.98
CA LEU A 68 10.01 6.77 -4.14
C LEU A 68 11.11 7.19 -3.17
N PRO A 69 12.27 7.69 -3.66
CA PRO A 69 13.40 8.07 -2.81
C PRO A 69 13.03 9.18 -1.81
N ASN A 70 12.12 10.08 -2.22
CA ASN A 70 11.67 11.24 -1.44
C ASN A 70 10.19 11.08 -1.02
N ARG A 71 9.93 10.11 -0.15
CA ARG A 71 8.60 9.73 0.35
C ARG A 71 7.71 10.91 0.77
N ASN A 72 8.29 11.93 1.41
CA ASN A 72 7.57 13.11 1.91
C ASN A 72 6.94 14.02 0.84
N GLN A 73 7.38 13.93 -0.43
CA GLN A 73 6.85 14.80 -1.49
C GLN A 73 5.60 14.22 -2.18
N ALA A 74 5.42 12.90 -2.14
CA ALA A 74 4.32 12.23 -2.84
C ALA A 74 2.95 12.35 -2.14
N ILE A 75 2.93 12.69 -0.85
CA ILE A 75 1.70 12.82 -0.04
C ILE A 75 1.06 14.21 -0.21
N ALA A 76 1.79 15.17 -0.79
CA ALA A 76 1.40 16.58 -0.87
C ALA A 76 0.98 17.03 -2.28
N SER A 77 0.84 16.11 -3.25
CA SER A 77 0.47 16.41 -4.64
C SER A 77 -0.93 15.92 -4.98
#